data_AF-A0AA47MIS9-F1
#
_entry.id   AF-A0AA47MIS9-F1
#
_cell.length_a   1.000
_cell.length_b   1.000
_cell.length_c   1.000
_cell.angle_alpha   90.00
_cell.angle_beta   90.00
_cell.angle_gamma   90.00
#
_symmetry.space_group_name_H-M   'P 1'
#
loop_
_entity.id
_entity.type
_entity.pdbx_description
1 polymer ?
#
loop_
_entity_poly.entity_id
_entity_poly.type
_entity_poly.pdbx_seq_one_letter_code
_entity_poly.pdbx_strand_id
1 'polypeptide(L)'
;MTSMIADRDVFRDPAADQREDNERADDSRSGRTGSLLGKNDLGTRKTGPKQPRLDQYPSTSFGKQQRSFQKHWFDLFDWLEYSLSRNSSYCFSCRLFGKLNLRANKDALLNTEGFKNWKRALDSYREHEASVVHKSSLLAWKNYRATLTEGDVVDQMNVGNVAQINERREYMRRIVAVTSFLGKQGIAFRGH
;
A
#
# COMPACT_ATOMS: atom_id res chain seq x y z
N MET A 1 -75.61 -28.20 -45.20
CA MET A 1 -75.93 -28.63 -46.59
C MET A 1 -75.20 -27.64 -47.48
N THR A 2 -74.16 -27.94 -48.25
CA THR A 2 -73.66 -29.19 -48.83
C THR A 2 -72.19 -28.97 -49.23
N SER A 3 -71.39 -30.04 -49.14
CA SER A 3 -69.97 -30.17 -49.53
C SER A 3 -69.76 -30.21 -51.06
N MET A 4 -68.54 -29.93 -51.53
CA MET A 4 -67.80 -30.49 -52.70
C MET A 4 -66.57 -29.58 -52.96
N ILE A 5 -65.32 -29.89 -52.59
CA ILE A 5 -64.34 -30.93 -53.01
C ILE A 5 -63.83 -30.79 -54.46
N ALA A 6 -62.49 -30.71 -54.56
CA ALA A 6 -61.54 -31.21 -55.58
C ALA A 6 -60.58 -30.11 -56.07
N ASP A 7 -59.39 -30.01 -55.48
CA ASP A 7 -58.15 -30.74 -55.83
C ASP A 7 -57.47 -30.28 -57.12
N ARG A 8 -56.25 -29.76 -56.98
CA ARG A 8 -55.14 -30.11 -57.85
C ARG A 8 -53.79 -29.75 -57.22
N ASP A 9 -53.14 -30.82 -56.75
CA ASP A 9 -51.72 -30.91 -56.46
C ASP A 9 -50.85 -30.38 -57.60
N VAL A 10 -49.83 -29.58 -57.25
CA VAL A 10 -48.56 -29.60 -57.96
C VAL A 10 -47.44 -29.81 -56.95
N PHE A 11 -46.81 -30.95 -57.17
CA PHE A 11 -45.73 -31.61 -56.46
C PHE A 11 -44.37 -30.97 -56.82
N ARG A 12 -43.58 -30.51 -55.83
CA ARG A 12 -42.11 -30.71 -55.71
C ARG A 12 -41.47 -29.95 -54.54
N ASP A 13 -41.13 -30.71 -53.50
CA ASP A 13 -40.00 -30.51 -52.56
C ASP A 13 -38.62 -30.57 -53.29
N PRO A 14 -37.44 -30.45 -52.63
CA PRO A 14 -37.05 -29.77 -51.37
C PRO A 14 -35.70 -28.98 -51.48
N ALA A 15 -35.44 -28.03 -50.57
CA ALA A 15 -34.08 -27.61 -50.17
C ALA A 15 -34.21 -26.88 -48.82
N ALA A 16 -33.93 -27.45 -47.64
CA ALA A 16 -32.72 -28.15 -47.18
C ALA A 16 -31.44 -27.33 -47.40
N ASP A 17 -31.33 -26.21 -46.69
CA ASP A 17 -30.07 -25.51 -46.46
C ASP A 17 -29.36 -26.14 -45.24
N GLN A 18 -28.50 -27.12 -45.53
CA GLN A 18 -27.44 -27.56 -44.64
C GLN A 18 -26.16 -27.68 -45.47
N ARG A 19 -25.18 -26.79 -45.20
CA ARG A 19 -23.73 -27.02 -45.31
C ARG A 19 -23.04 -26.15 -44.24
N GLU A 20 -22.61 -26.75 -43.14
CA GLU A 20 -21.30 -27.41 -42.94
C GLU A 20 -20.19 -26.39 -42.63
N ASP A 21 -19.91 -26.30 -41.33
CA ASP A 21 -18.61 -26.52 -40.69
C ASP A 21 -17.36 -25.87 -41.30
N ASN A 22 -16.73 -24.99 -40.50
CA ASN A 22 -15.33 -25.24 -40.20
C ASN A 22 -14.92 -24.69 -38.83
N GLU A 23 -14.56 -25.63 -37.95
CA GLU A 23 -13.75 -25.40 -36.78
C GLU A 23 -12.40 -24.79 -37.20
N ARG A 24 -11.94 -23.75 -36.48
CA ARG A 24 -10.50 -23.54 -36.35
C ARG A 24 -10.17 -23.04 -34.96
N ALA A 25 -9.75 -24.01 -34.14
CA ALA A 25 -8.81 -23.78 -33.07
C ALA A 25 -7.54 -23.13 -33.65
N ASP A 26 -7.10 -22.02 -33.06
CA ASP A 26 -5.69 -21.63 -33.05
C ASP A 26 -5.29 -21.43 -31.60
N ASP A 27 -4.67 -22.49 -31.09
CA ASP A 27 -3.75 -22.48 -29.97
C ASP A 27 -2.45 -21.84 -30.42
N SER A 28 -2.18 -20.63 -29.92
CA SER A 28 -0.84 -20.03 -29.94
C SER A 28 -0.51 -19.41 -28.58
N ARG A 29 -0.31 -20.32 -27.64
CA ARG A 29 0.57 -20.29 -26.46
C ARG A 29 1.73 -19.26 -26.53
N SER A 30 1.63 -18.18 -25.74
CA SER A 30 2.75 -17.45 -25.12
C SER A 30 2.17 -16.49 -24.06
N GLY A 31 2.49 -16.53 -22.77
CA GLY A 31 3.30 -17.45 -21.99
C GLY A 31 2.76 -17.46 -20.56
N ARG A 32 2.85 -18.61 -19.91
CA ARG A 32 2.72 -18.70 -18.45
C ARG A 32 3.87 -17.92 -17.83
N THR A 33 3.61 -16.69 -17.41
CA THR A 33 4.33 -16.13 -16.25
C THR A 33 3.50 -16.41 -15.01
N GLY A 34 3.52 -17.67 -14.57
CA GLY A 34 3.24 -17.92 -13.17
C GLY A 34 4.39 -17.33 -12.36
N SER A 35 4.19 -16.18 -11.71
CA SER A 35 5.02 -15.78 -10.58
C SER A 35 4.35 -14.68 -9.75
N LEU A 36 3.69 -15.11 -8.67
CA LEU A 36 3.67 -14.40 -7.39
C LEU A 36 3.34 -12.89 -7.39
N LEU A 37 2.24 -12.44 -8.00
CA LEU A 37 1.58 -11.20 -7.53
C LEU A 37 0.76 -11.52 -6.26
N GLY A 38 1.48 -11.97 -5.23
CA GLY A 38 0.91 -12.41 -3.96
C GLY A 38 0.37 -11.23 -3.18
N LYS A 39 -0.94 -11.01 -3.28
CA LYS A 39 -1.85 -10.35 -2.30
C LYS A 39 -1.51 -8.93 -1.78
N ASN A 40 -0.32 -8.37 -2.02
CA ASN A 40 0.09 -7.04 -1.57
C ASN A 40 1.09 -6.42 -2.55
N ASP A 41 0.60 -5.71 -3.57
CA ASP A 41 1.42 -4.96 -4.51
C ASP A 41 1.72 -3.53 -4.05
N LEU A 42 1.28 -3.15 -2.85
CA LEU A 42 1.53 -1.87 -2.20
C LEU A 42 2.74 -1.94 -1.24
N GLY A 43 3.27 -0.78 -0.89
CA GLY A 43 4.39 -0.63 0.03
C GLY A 43 4.06 -1.05 1.47
N THR A 44 5.11 -1.28 2.26
CA THR A 44 5.02 -1.53 3.70
C THR A 44 5.85 -0.51 4.45
N ARG A 45 5.72 -0.46 5.79
CA ARG A 45 6.49 0.47 6.63
C ARG A 45 8.01 0.39 6.41
N LYS A 46 8.51 -0.79 6.03
CA LYS A 46 9.94 -1.03 5.77
C LYS A 46 10.38 -0.68 4.35
N THR A 47 9.51 -0.89 3.36
CA THR A 47 9.86 -0.76 1.93
C THR A 47 9.59 0.64 1.38
N GLY A 48 8.71 1.42 2.04
CA GLY A 48 8.33 2.75 1.55
C GLY A 48 7.22 2.70 0.49
N PRO A 49 6.86 3.85 -0.10
CA PRO A 49 5.83 3.93 -1.14
C PRO A 49 6.23 3.14 -2.39
N LYS A 50 5.33 2.29 -2.89
CA LYS A 50 5.57 1.51 -4.10
C LYS A 50 5.07 2.25 -5.35
N GLN A 51 6.02 2.62 -6.21
CA GLN A 51 5.81 3.43 -7.41
C GLN A 51 6.27 2.70 -8.68
N PRO A 52 5.51 1.69 -9.16
CA PRO A 52 5.88 0.96 -10.37
C PRO A 52 5.80 1.88 -11.59
N ARG A 53 6.93 2.23 -12.21
CA ARG A 53 6.99 3.03 -13.44
C ARG A 53 6.83 2.14 -14.65
N LEU A 54 5.63 2.11 -15.22
CA LEU A 54 5.30 1.34 -16.41
C LEU A 54 5.21 2.27 -17.63
N ASP A 55 5.48 1.72 -18.81
CA ASP A 55 5.27 2.45 -20.07
C ASP A 55 3.79 2.60 -20.40
N GLN A 56 2.97 1.62 -20.02
CA GLN A 56 1.52 1.68 -20.14
C GLN A 56 0.85 1.16 -18.87
N TYR A 57 -0.11 1.93 -18.37
CA TYR A 57 -0.97 1.53 -17.25
C TYR A 57 -2.33 1.07 -17.78
N PRO A 58 -3.02 0.18 -17.05
CA PRO A 58 -4.38 -0.23 -17.38
C PRO A 58 -5.33 0.97 -17.55
N SER A 59 -5.94 1.06 -18.73
CA SER A 59 -6.90 2.11 -19.07
C SER A 59 -8.29 1.77 -18.57
N THR A 60 -9.02 2.78 -18.12
CA THR A 60 -10.44 2.72 -17.77
C THR A 60 -11.24 3.71 -18.61
N SER A 61 -12.46 3.32 -18.95
CA SER A 61 -13.37 4.11 -19.78
C SER A 61 -14.04 5.21 -18.96
N PHE A 62 -13.85 6.46 -19.36
CA PHE A 62 -14.54 7.63 -18.81
C PHE A 62 -15.41 8.26 -19.90
N GLY A 63 -16.65 7.80 -19.99
CA GLY A 63 -17.53 8.16 -21.09
C GLY A 63 -16.95 7.70 -22.41
N LYS A 64 -16.60 8.64 -23.30
CA LYS A 64 -16.01 8.36 -24.61
C LYS A 64 -14.48 8.26 -24.63
N GLN A 65 -13.80 8.62 -23.54
CA GLN A 65 -12.35 8.68 -23.49
C GLN A 65 -11.78 7.56 -22.63
N GLN A 66 -10.69 6.95 -23.10
CA GLN A 66 -9.89 6.05 -22.28
C GLN A 66 -8.85 6.86 -21.52
N ARG A 67 -8.76 6.65 -20.22
CA ARG A 67 -7.77 7.31 -19.36
C ARG A 67 -7.09 6.27 -18.49
N SER A 68 -5.85 6.53 -18.14
CA SER A 68 -5.04 5.66 -17.29
C SER A 68 -4.22 6.50 -16.33
N PHE A 69 -3.69 5.81 -15.31
CA PHE A 69 -2.70 6.39 -14.41
C PHE A 69 -1.47 6.85 -15.21
N GLN A 70 -0.82 7.93 -14.78
CA GLN A 70 0.35 8.49 -15.45
C GLN A 70 1.59 8.42 -14.55
N LYS A 71 2.68 7.83 -15.05
CA LYS A 71 3.93 7.68 -14.28
C LYS A 71 4.51 9.00 -13.75
N HIS A 72 4.34 10.10 -14.49
CA HIS A 72 4.86 11.41 -14.09
C HIS A 72 4.19 11.95 -12.81
N TRP A 73 3.05 11.42 -12.39
CA TRP A 73 2.44 11.80 -11.11
C TRP A 73 3.31 11.38 -9.92
N PHE A 74 4.15 10.36 -10.06
CA PHE A 74 5.11 10.00 -9.00
C PHE A 74 6.19 11.06 -8.80
N ASP A 75 6.55 11.82 -9.85
CA ASP A 75 7.53 12.90 -9.74
C ASP A 75 6.96 14.13 -9.03
N LEU A 76 5.62 14.24 -8.99
CA LEU A 76 4.92 15.33 -8.32
C LEU A 76 4.56 14.98 -6.88
N PHE A 77 4.34 13.69 -6.58
CA PHE A 77 3.81 13.23 -5.31
C PHE A 77 4.59 12.02 -4.78
N ASP A 78 5.61 12.27 -3.95
CA ASP A 78 6.47 11.23 -3.36
C ASP A 78 5.70 10.21 -2.51
N TRP A 79 4.55 10.60 -1.96
CA TRP A 79 3.71 9.76 -1.11
C TRP A 79 2.74 8.86 -1.90
N LEU A 80 2.64 9.05 -3.21
CA LEU A 80 1.67 8.36 -4.07
C LEU A 80 2.12 6.93 -4.33
N GLU A 81 1.19 5.99 -4.22
CA GLU A 81 1.37 4.59 -4.58
C GLU A 81 0.36 4.18 -5.64
N TYR A 82 0.72 3.14 -6.40
CA TYR A 82 -0.20 2.55 -7.36
C TYR A 82 -0.21 1.03 -7.25
N SER A 83 -1.42 0.48 -7.19
CA SER A 83 -1.69 -0.96 -7.20
C SER A 83 -2.08 -1.39 -8.61
N LEU A 84 -1.27 -2.26 -9.21
CA LEU A 84 -1.55 -2.88 -10.50
C LEU A 84 -2.72 -3.86 -10.41
N SER A 85 -2.79 -4.61 -9.31
CA SER A 85 -3.84 -5.59 -9.07
C SER A 85 -5.23 -4.96 -8.98
N ARG A 86 -5.32 -3.75 -8.41
CA ARG A 86 -6.60 -3.03 -8.25
C ARG A 86 -6.85 -1.94 -9.27
N ASN A 87 -5.83 -1.58 -10.06
CA ASN A 87 -5.82 -0.39 -10.91
C ASN A 87 -6.30 0.85 -10.13
N SER A 88 -5.65 1.13 -9.00
CA SER A 88 -5.98 2.21 -8.07
C SER A 88 -4.72 2.88 -7.53
N SER A 89 -4.80 4.19 -7.32
CA SER A 89 -3.78 4.92 -6.56
C SER A 89 -4.15 5.07 -5.09
N TYR A 90 -3.14 5.12 -4.22
CA TYR A 90 -3.28 5.23 -2.77
C TYR A 90 -2.28 6.24 -2.20
N CYS A 91 -2.55 6.75 -1.01
CA CYS A 91 -1.55 7.50 -0.25
C CYS A 91 -0.83 6.59 0.75
N PHE A 92 0.50 6.46 0.61
CA PHE A 92 1.32 5.60 1.48
C PHE A 92 1.25 6.01 2.94
N SER A 93 1.51 7.29 3.23
CA SER A 93 1.58 7.81 4.59
C SER A 93 0.24 7.65 5.28
N CYS A 94 -0.85 8.01 4.62
CA CYS A 94 -2.19 7.88 5.15
C CYS A 94 -2.63 6.42 5.36
N ARG A 95 -2.30 5.51 4.43
CA ARG A 95 -2.67 4.10 4.55
C ARG A 95 -2.02 3.41 5.76
N LEU A 96 -0.79 3.80 6.10
CA LEU A 96 0.00 3.12 7.15
C LEU A 96 0.04 3.86 8.50
N PHE A 97 -0.09 5.19 8.48
CA PHE A 97 0.02 6.07 9.64
C PHE A 97 -1.24 6.90 9.89
N GLY A 98 -2.25 6.79 9.03
CA GLY A 98 -3.55 7.41 9.24
C GLY A 98 -4.25 6.82 10.47
N LYS A 99 -4.99 7.68 11.19
CA LYS A 99 -5.78 7.25 12.35
C LYS A 99 -6.98 6.41 11.87
N LEU A 100 -7.34 5.35 12.59
CA LEU A 100 -8.35 4.36 12.18
C LEU A 100 -9.77 4.91 11.92
N ASN A 101 -10.08 6.14 12.34
CA ASN A 101 -11.41 6.76 12.20
C ASN A 101 -11.70 7.37 10.81
N LEU A 102 -10.91 7.05 9.78
CA LEU A 102 -11.02 7.62 8.44
C LEU A 102 -12.17 7.07 7.59
N ARG A 103 -12.99 6.14 8.11
CA ARG A 103 -14.17 5.60 7.40
C ARG A 103 -15.23 6.66 7.08
N ALA A 104 -15.20 7.82 7.76
CA ALA A 104 -16.07 8.95 7.48
C ALA A 104 -15.48 9.95 6.46
N ASN A 105 -14.25 9.74 6.00
CA ASN A 105 -13.59 10.67 5.09
C ASN A 105 -13.97 10.34 3.63
N LYS A 106 -14.38 11.34 2.86
CA LYS A 106 -14.82 11.18 1.46
C LYS A 106 -13.65 10.97 0.48
N ASP A 107 -12.42 11.02 0.98
CA ASP A 107 -11.23 10.96 0.17
C ASP A 107 -10.88 9.53 -0.25
N ALA A 108 -11.02 9.25 -1.55
CA ALA A 108 -10.77 7.92 -2.09
C ALA A 108 -9.30 7.46 -1.98
N LEU A 109 -8.34 8.36 -1.77
CA LEU A 109 -6.94 7.99 -1.51
C LEU A 109 -6.71 7.37 -0.12
N LEU A 110 -7.65 7.60 0.80
CA LEU A 110 -7.67 7.04 2.15
C LEU A 110 -8.45 5.71 2.21
N ASN A 111 -9.33 5.49 1.24
CA ASN A 111 -10.23 4.36 1.22
C ASN A 111 -9.53 3.06 0.80
N THR A 112 -10.03 1.92 1.27
CA THR A 112 -9.52 0.59 0.92
C THR A 112 -9.57 0.30 -0.57
N GLU A 113 -10.55 0.86 -1.28
CA GLU A 113 -10.75 0.70 -2.72
C GLU A 113 -9.75 1.52 -3.56
N GLY A 114 -9.20 2.58 -2.98
CA GLY A 114 -8.26 3.50 -3.63
C GLY A 114 -8.92 4.46 -4.63
N PHE A 115 -8.11 5.35 -5.16
CA PHE A 115 -8.55 6.37 -6.11
C PHE A 115 -8.38 5.88 -7.56
N LYS A 116 -9.43 6.00 -8.37
CA LYS A 116 -9.45 5.57 -9.78
C LYS A 116 -9.88 6.67 -10.76
N ASN A 117 -10.23 7.87 -10.29
CA ASN A 117 -10.76 8.91 -11.16
C ASN A 117 -9.63 9.70 -11.87
N TRP A 118 -9.04 9.10 -12.90
CA TRP A 118 -7.89 9.66 -13.62
C TRP A 118 -8.15 11.03 -14.25
N LYS A 119 -9.41 11.37 -14.55
CA LYS A 119 -9.77 12.70 -15.08
C LYS A 119 -9.46 13.83 -14.10
N ARG A 120 -9.61 13.59 -12.79
CA ARG A 120 -9.41 14.58 -11.73
C ARG A 120 -8.22 14.26 -10.82
N ALA A 121 -7.33 13.37 -11.26
CA ALA A 121 -6.24 12.87 -10.43
C ALA A 121 -5.39 14.00 -9.81
N LEU A 122 -4.86 14.90 -10.64
CA LEU A 122 -3.99 15.99 -10.16
C LEU A 122 -4.70 16.90 -9.16
N ASP A 123 -5.94 17.31 -9.43
CA ASP A 123 -6.71 18.18 -8.53
C ASP A 123 -7.00 17.47 -7.19
N SER A 124 -7.46 16.22 -7.26
CA SER A 124 -7.74 15.41 -6.08
C SER A 124 -6.47 15.11 -5.27
N TYR A 125 -5.32 14.91 -5.92
CA TYR A 125 -4.05 14.67 -5.24
C TYR A 125 -3.56 15.93 -4.50
N ARG A 126 -3.70 17.11 -5.12
CA ARG A 126 -3.39 18.40 -4.49
C ARG A 126 -4.31 18.71 -3.32
N GLU A 127 -5.61 18.46 -3.49
CA GLU A 127 -6.60 18.62 -2.41
C GLU A 127 -6.31 17.68 -1.24
N HIS A 128 -5.98 16.42 -1.53
CA HIS A 128 -5.56 15.44 -0.54
C HIS A 128 -4.30 15.88 0.22
N GLU A 129 -3.27 16.31 -0.51
CA GLU A 129 -2.00 16.79 0.06
C GLU A 129 -2.19 17.98 1.00
N ALA A 130 -3.13 18.88 0.65
CA ALA A 130 -3.49 20.02 1.49
C ALA A 130 -4.25 19.61 2.76
N SER A 131 -4.87 18.42 2.79
CA SER A 131 -5.69 17.94 3.89
C SER A 131 -4.91 17.75 5.20
N VAL A 132 -5.59 17.99 6.32
CA VAL A 132 -5.02 17.82 7.66
C VAL A 132 -4.65 16.35 7.94
N VAL A 133 -5.45 15.42 7.40
CA VAL A 133 -5.20 13.98 7.53
C VAL A 133 -3.89 13.60 6.85
N HIS A 134 -3.67 14.09 5.63
CA HIS A 134 -2.43 13.84 4.91
C HIS A 134 -1.23 14.40 5.66
N LYS A 135 -1.29 15.69 6.04
CA LYS A 135 -0.19 16.36 6.75
C LYS A 135 0.18 15.65 8.06
N SER A 136 -0.81 15.26 8.85
CA SER A 136 -0.56 14.53 10.11
C SER A 136 0.02 13.14 9.87
N SER A 137 -0.47 12.40 8.88
CA SER A 137 0.05 11.08 8.54
C SER A 137 1.45 11.14 7.93
N LEU A 138 1.73 12.16 7.12
CA LEU A 138 3.04 12.44 6.54
C LEU A 138 4.06 12.79 7.64
N LEU A 139 3.67 13.61 8.62
CA LEU A 139 4.51 13.92 9.77
C LEU A 139 4.82 12.66 10.58
N ALA A 140 3.82 11.83 10.87
CA ALA A 140 4.03 10.56 11.56
C ALA A 140 4.98 9.62 10.80
N TRP A 141 4.86 9.56 9.47
CA TRP A 141 5.78 8.78 8.64
C TRP A 141 7.22 9.35 8.68
N LYS A 142 7.38 10.67 8.59
CA LYS A 142 8.70 11.33 8.68
C LYS A 142 9.36 11.07 10.04
N ASN A 143 8.59 11.18 11.13
CA ASN A 143 9.08 10.87 12.47
C ASN A 143 9.50 9.40 12.59
N TYR A 144 8.71 8.46 12.07
CA TYR A 144 9.08 7.05 12.03
C TYR A 144 10.39 6.79 11.25
N ARG A 145 10.61 7.50 10.14
CA ARG A 145 11.87 7.39 9.39
C ARG A 145 13.05 7.94 10.19
N ALA A 146 12.85 9.05 10.90
CA ALA A 146 13.87 9.63 11.76
C ALA A 146 14.25 8.70 12.92
N THR A 147 13.27 8.04 13.56
CA THR A 147 13.56 7.09 14.65
C THR A 147 14.29 5.83 14.15
N LEU A 148 14.10 5.43 12.90
CA LEU A 148 14.88 4.34 12.30
C LEU A 148 16.36 4.71 12.08
N THR A 149 16.67 5.98 11.84
CA THR A 149 18.05 6.44 11.60
C THR A 149 18.74 6.89 12.88
N GLU A 150 18.03 7.58 13.77
CA GLU A 150 18.58 8.27 14.94
C GLU A 150 18.26 7.56 16.27
N GLY A 151 17.51 6.45 16.24
CA GLY A 151 16.98 5.78 17.42
C GLY A 151 15.67 6.41 17.92
N ASP A 152 14.93 5.69 18.76
CA ASP A 152 13.75 6.25 19.41
C ASP A 152 14.16 7.37 20.39
N VAL A 153 13.22 8.26 20.74
CA VAL A 153 13.46 9.32 21.75
C VAL A 153 13.95 8.69 23.06
N VAL A 154 13.44 7.51 23.40
CA VAL A 154 13.90 6.71 24.54
C VAL A 154 15.37 6.31 24.39
N ASP A 155 15.80 5.90 23.20
CA ASP A 155 17.19 5.54 22.94
C ASP A 155 18.10 6.77 23.06
N GLN A 156 17.67 7.91 22.53
CA GLN A 156 18.41 9.18 22.64
C GLN A 156 18.54 9.63 24.11
N MET A 157 17.47 9.50 24.90
CA MET A 157 17.50 9.79 26.35
C MET A 157 18.42 8.81 27.11
N ASN A 158 18.41 7.53 26.73
CA ASN A 158 19.29 6.54 27.33
C ASN A 158 20.76 6.86 27.05
N VAL A 159 21.10 7.23 25.81
CA VAL A 159 22.46 7.67 25.43
C VAL A 159 22.91 8.85 26.28
N GLY A 160 22.06 9.87 26.47
CA GLY A 160 22.38 11.02 27.32
C GLY A 160 22.62 10.66 28.80
N ASN A 161 21.94 9.62 29.30
CA ASN A 161 22.05 9.18 30.68
C ASN A 161 23.20 8.20 30.96
N VAL A 162 23.86 7.66 29.92
CA VAL A 162 24.93 6.64 30.08
C VAL A 162 26.05 7.14 31.01
N ALA A 163 26.47 8.39 30.84
CA ALA A 163 27.54 8.97 31.66
C ALA A 163 27.14 9.00 33.16
N GLN A 164 25.92 9.47 33.47
CA GLN A 164 25.41 9.51 34.84
C GLN A 164 25.21 8.10 35.44
N ILE A 165 24.72 7.14 34.64
CA ILE A 165 24.57 5.74 35.08
C ILE A 165 25.93 5.15 35.43
N ASN A 166 26.96 5.41 34.61
CA ASN A 166 28.31 4.92 34.86
C ASN A 166 28.93 5.57 36.10
N GLU A 167 28.76 6.88 36.28
CA GLU A 167 29.23 7.60 37.46
C GLU A 167 28.60 7.04 38.75
N ARG A 168 27.27 6.86 38.76
CA ARG A 168 26.54 6.27 39.90
C ARG A 168 27.00 4.84 40.20
N ARG A 169 27.26 4.03 39.18
CA ARG A 169 27.80 2.67 39.35
C ARG A 169 29.20 2.69 39.95
N GLU A 170 30.03 3.64 39.54
CA GLU A 170 31.39 3.79 40.07
C GLU A 170 31.39 4.21 41.54
N TYR A 171 30.54 5.15 41.93
CA TYR A 171 30.35 5.48 43.36
C TYR A 171 29.92 4.27 44.17
N MET A 172 28.94 3.50 43.69
CA MET A 172 28.49 2.29 44.38
C MET A 172 29.61 1.25 44.50
N ARG A 173 30.41 1.03 43.45
CA ARG A 173 31.57 0.13 43.53
C ARG A 173 32.54 0.57 44.62
N ARG A 174 32.83 1.87 44.73
CA ARG A 174 33.73 2.42 45.75
C ARG A 174 33.17 2.22 47.16
N ILE A 175 31.89 2.51 47.38
CA ILE A 175 31.24 2.31 48.68
C ILE A 175 31.31 0.83 49.08
N VAL A 176 30.97 -0.08 48.16
CA VAL A 176 31.04 -1.53 48.40
C VAL A 176 32.48 -1.98 48.69
N ALA A 177 33.46 -1.46 47.96
CA ALA A 177 34.88 -1.78 48.18
C ALA A 177 35.35 -1.33 49.57
N VAL A 178 35.05 -0.09 49.96
CA VAL A 178 35.38 0.44 51.30
C VAL A 178 34.68 -0.37 52.39
N THR A 179 33.40 -0.67 52.18
CA THR A 179 32.59 -1.44 53.15
C THR A 179 33.17 -2.83 53.35
N SER A 180 33.53 -3.50 52.26
CA SER A 180 34.13 -4.83 52.28
C SER A 180 35.53 -4.81 52.91
N PHE A 181 36.33 -3.78 52.64
CA PHE A 181 37.65 -3.59 53.26
C PHE A 181 37.54 -3.40 54.77
N LEU A 182 36.69 -2.47 55.24
CA LEU A 182 36.49 -2.22 56.66
C LEU A 182 35.95 -3.46 57.39
N GLY A 183 35.01 -4.18 56.77
CA GLY A 183 34.50 -5.44 57.30
C GLY A 183 35.56 -6.53 57.44
N LYS A 184 36.48 -6.65 56.46
CA LYS A 184 37.60 -7.61 56.52
C LYS A 184 38.65 -7.23 57.57
N GLN A 185 38.86 -5.94 57.81
CA GLN A 185 39.87 -5.44 58.76
C GLN A 185 39.30 -5.24 60.18
N GLY A 186 37.98 -5.41 60.39
CA GLY A 186 37.33 -5.18 61.68
C GLY A 186 37.30 -3.71 62.10
N ILE A 187 37.40 -2.77 61.16
CA ILE A 187 37.46 -1.32 61.42
C ILE A 187 36.04 -0.75 61.40
N ALA A 188 35.71 0.12 62.35
CA ALA A 188 34.39 0.76 62.42
C ALA A 188 34.23 1.92 61.40
N PHE A 189 33.03 2.12 60.86
CA PHE A 189 32.69 3.15 59.86
C PHE A 189 32.71 4.61 60.34
N ARG A 190 33.28 4.88 61.51
CA ARG A 190 33.12 6.18 62.19
C ARG A 190 34.21 7.14 61.71
N GLY A 191 33.81 8.29 61.16
CA GLY A 191 34.68 9.46 61.08
C GLY A 191 34.86 10.08 62.47
N HIS A 192 36.01 10.71 62.71
CA HIS A 192 36.30 11.41 63.96
C HIS A 192 35.76 12.84 63.95
#